data_AF-A0A6A5T5A0-F1
#
_entry.id   AF-A0A6A5T5A0-F1
#
_cell.length_a   1.000
_cell.length_b   1.000
_cell.length_c   1.000
_cell.angle_alpha   90.00
_cell.angle_beta   90.00
_cell.angle_gamma   90.00
#
_symmetry.space_group_name_H-M   'P 1'
#
loop_
_entity.id
_entity.type
_entity.pdbx_description
1 polymer ?
#
loop_
_entity_poly.entity_id
_entity_poly.type
_entity_poly.pdbx_seq_one_letter_code
_entity_poly.pdbx_strand_id
1 'polypeptide(L)'
;MHPRCPLLSGRVSTTGVATRSAQSAQRTYATSAPTPAVKNPLQRRRGGDLGSHLPKHVIPKDAYIPAYPYGDHQLFKQANRGLYAHQMIQFGNNVSEKTETKTRRDWKPNVLSKSLYSVALKKRIKLRITAKVLKTMDREGGLDEYLLKDNVARIKELGPMGWALRWTLMQKPEVIERLRGEAAALGLDQAAIDKQWPTPQMMAEQRAARVALAQEVYTGGLENEEFAETEEQEMWDPEDASTPESEPAVTKRGSEAAFEYARAIKAAQRYLNRGMVDSAEEGLKLAFVRAKERADAASRLNQNFTAKVEAQFTPQQLEKIRTKHDLPLAKKMTVALIAYNQIRRQQISEAGGYEAWQAAKGKTDKIAAHAARVEKAGGLEAFQARKKAEYAKLIEEAETASTNAALDPERRSFLEDAIKKADRAIKAKAAGGKNAYVESTLEEFRQGQPSGDLDEIFQASKKEKKAGGDAWGALVNSSNKPAESRPNA
;
A
#
# COMPACT_ATOMS: atom_id res chain seq x y z
N MET A 1 -5.11 -74.71 10.92
CA MET A 1 -5.81 -74.50 12.21
C MET A 1 -5.36 -73.18 12.81
N HIS A 2 -6.32 -72.39 13.29
CA HIS A 2 -6.23 -71.02 13.85
C HIS A 2 -5.57 -70.99 15.28
N PRO A 3 -5.52 -69.86 16.02
CA PRO A 3 -4.38 -68.94 16.12
C PRO A 3 -4.02 -68.65 17.60
N ARG A 4 -2.98 -67.87 17.93
CA ARG A 4 -2.93 -67.17 19.24
C ARG A 4 -2.19 -65.82 19.12
N CYS A 5 -2.97 -64.75 18.99
CA CYS A 5 -2.58 -63.39 19.36
C CYS A 5 -3.28 -63.04 20.68
N PRO A 6 -2.57 -62.60 21.73
CA PRO A 6 -3.22 -62.09 22.93
C PRO A 6 -3.80 -60.70 22.68
N LEU A 7 -5.03 -60.49 23.13
CA LEU A 7 -5.79 -59.25 23.07
C LEU A 7 -5.21 -58.23 24.06
N LEU A 8 -4.79 -57.07 23.55
CA LEU A 8 -4.62 -55.85 24.35
C LEU A 8 -6.00 -55.19 24.51
N SER A 9 -6.58 -55.29 25.71
CA SER A 9 -7.75 -54.52 26.10
C SER A 9 -7.33 -53.09 26.48
N GLY A 10 -7.29 -52.19 25.49
CA GLY A 10 -7.15 -50.75 25.71
C GLY A 10 -8.32 -50.02 25.08
N ARG A 11 -9.29 -49.58 25.89
CA ARG A 11 -10.36 -48.67 25.44
C ARG A 11 -9.74 -47.31 25.15
N VAL A 12 -9.75 -46.89 23.88
CA VAL A 12 -9.54 -45.48 23.51
C VAL A 12 -10.87 -44.76 23.72
N SER A 13 -10.87 -43.73 24.55
CA SER A 13 -12.04 -42.87 24.77
C SER A 13 -12.34 -42.11 23.47
N THR A 14 -13.41 -42.48 22.79
CA THR A 14 -13.92 -41.77 21.60
C THR A 14 -14.63 -40.51 22.07
N THR A 15 -13.92 -39.39 22.08
CA THR A 15 -14.54 -38.07 22.19
C THR A 15 -15.17 -37.72 20.84
N GLY A 16 -16.50 -37.54 20.86
CA GLY A 16 -17.27 -36.79 19.86
C GLY A 16 -17.14 -37.26 18.41
N VAL A 17 -18.01 -38.19 18.01
CA VAL A 17 -18.38 -38.33 16.59
C VAL A 17 -19.04 -37.02 16.16
N ALA A 18 -18.23 -36.11 15.59
CA ALA A 18 -18.76 -35.03 14.80
C ALA A 18 -19.36 -35.66 13.54
N THR A 19 -20.69 -35.75 13.49
CA THR A 19 -21.43 -35.99 12.26
C THR A 19 -21.17 -34.82 11.32
N ARG A 20 -20.06 -34.89 10.57
CA ARG A 20 -19.95 -34.11 9.34
C ARG A 20 -21.04 -34.65 8.44
N SER A 21 -22.10 -33.87 8.23
CA SER A 21 -22.98 -34.14 7.09
C SER A 21 -22.06 -34.23 5.88
N ALA A 22 -22.15 -35.34 5.16
CA ALA A 22 -21.54 -35.44 3.85
C ALA A 22 -22.16 -34.30 3.04
N GLN A 23 -21.45 -33.18 2.91
CA GLN A 23 -21.78 -32.19 1.90
C GLN A 23 -21.75 -32.98 0.62
N SER A 24 -22.93 -33.26 0.08
CA SER A 24 -23.07 -33.82 -1.25
C SER A 24 -22.21 -32.93 -2.13
N ALA A 25 -21.10 -33.46 -2.62
CA ALA A 25 -20.34 -32.82 -3.64
C ALA A 25 -21.25 -32.86 -4.87
N GLN A 26 -22.17 -31.89 -4.95
CA GLN A 26 -22.73 -31.50 -6.21
C GLN A 26 -21.50 -31.10 -7.02
N ARG A 27 -21.08 -32.03 -7.89
CA ARG A 27 -20.39 -31.68 -9.13
C ARG A 27 -21.35 -30.77 -9.87
N THR A 28 -21.38 -29.50 -9.48
CA THR A 28 -21.78 -28.47 -10.39
C THR A 28 -20.69 -28.48 -11.45
N TYR A 29 -21.05 -28.97 -12.64
CA TYR A 29 -20.35 -28.58 -13.86
C TYR A 29 -20.58 -27.08 -14.01
N ALA A 30 -19.94 -26.29 -13.15
CA ALA A 30 -19.87 -24.86 -13.30
C ALA A 30 -18.91 -24.62 -14.45
N THR A 31 -19.46 -24.47 -15.65
CA THR A 31 -18.86 -23.66 -16.72
C THR A 31 -18.86 -22.19 -16.28
N SER A 32 -18.34 -21.87 -15.09
CA SER A 32 -17.90 -20.52 -14.84
C SER A 32 -16.64 -20.36 -15.67
N ALA A 33 -16.74 -19.56 -16.73
CA ALA A 33 -15.57 -19.07 -17.43
C ALA A 33 -14.55 -18.59 -16.36
N PRO A 34 -13.26 -18.95 -16.46
CA PRO A 34 -12.28 -18.50 -15.50
C PRO A 34 -12.36 -16.96 -15.43
N THR A 35 -12.29 -16.40 -14.21
CA THR A 35 -12.29 -14.95 -14.01
C THR A 35 -11.32 -14.29 -15.00
N PRO A 36 -11.72 -13.24 -15.73
CA PRO A 36 -11.04 -12.80 -16.96
C PRO A 36 -9.56 -12.45 -16.77
N ALA A 37 -9.12 -12.13 -15.56
CA ALA A 37 -7.72 -12.24 -15.21
C ALA A 37 -7.46 -12.90 -13.88
N VAL A 38 -6.30 -13.50 -13.84
CA VAL A 38 -5.73 -14.17 -12.68
C VAL A 38 -4.57 -13.30 -12.21
N LYS A 39 -4.44 -13.16 -10.89
CA LYS A 39 -3.24 -12.55 -10.29
C LYS A 39 -2.00 -13.29 -10.78
N ASN A 40 -0.90 -12.56 -10.98
CA ASN A 40 0.38 -13.10 -11.46
C ASN A 40 0.63 -14.53 -10.92
N PRO A 41 0.91 -15.54 -11.77
CA PRO A 41 1.08 -16.94 -11.33
C PRO A 41 2.25 -17.13 -10.36
N LEU A 42 3.12 -16.13 -10.24
CA LEU A 42 4.18 -16.06 -9.24
C LEU A 42 3.70 -15.57 -7.87
N GLN A 43 2.55 -14.90 -7.75
CA GLN A 43 2.12 -14.31 -6.49
C GLN A 43 1.61 -15.39 -5.51
N ARG A 44 2.29 -15.53 -4.36
CA ARG A 44 1.84 -16.42 -3.28
C ARG A 44 0.76 -15.76 -2.44
N ARG A 45 -0.20 -16.55 -1.95
CA ARG A 45 -1.24 -16.09 -1.01
C ARG A 45 -0.72 -15.68 0.37
N ARG A 46 0.40 -16.25 0.85
CA ARG A 46 0.94 -16.04 2.21
C ARG A 46 2.35 -15.41 2.25
N GLY A 47 2.72 -14.66 1.21
CA GLY A 47 4.07 -14.10 1.10
C GLY A 47 5.18 -15.17 1.05
N GLY A 48 6.43 -14.73 1.08
CA GLY A 48 7.63 -15.59 1.08
C GLY A 48 8.36 -15.66 -0.26
N ASP A 49 9.67 -15.97 -0.20
CA ASP A 49 10.50 -15.96 -1.38
C ASP A 49 10.17 -17.13 -2.33
N LEU A 50 9.99 -16.81 -3.61
CA LEU A 50 9.65 -17.79 -4.65
C LEU A 50 10.87 -18.64 -5.09
N GLY A 51 12.05 -18.39 -4.54
CA GLY A 51 13.31 -19.02 -4.94
C GLY A 51 13.89 -18.39 -6.21
N SER A 52 15.20 -18.49 -6.38
CA SER A 52 15.96 -17.80 -7.45
C SER A 52 15.77 -18.37 -8.86
N HIS A 53 14.99 -19.44 -9.00
CA HIS A 53 14.77 -20.16 -10.26
C HIS A 53 13.60 -19.61 -11.10
N LEU A 54 12.89 -18.59 -10.60
CA LEU A 54 11.73 -17.98 -11.26
C LEU A 54 12.05 -16.57 -11.77
N PRO A 55 11.46 -16.14 -12.90
CA PRO A 55 11.73 -14.85 -13.53
C PRO A 55 10.96 -13.69 -12.87
N LYS A 56 11.19 -13.47 -11.57
CA LYS A 56 10.46 -12.45 -10.77
C LYS A 56 10.65 -11.02 -11.27
N HIS A 57 11.80 -10.73 -11.86
CA HIS A 57 12.16 -9.38 -12.35
C HIS A 57 11.62 -9.08 -13.75
N VAL A 58 11.04 -10.08 -14.42
CA VAL A 58 10.52 -9.95 -15.78
C VAL A 58 9.02 -9.68 -15.75
N ILE A 59 8.29 -10.43 -14.93
CA ILE A 59 6.83 -10.30 -14.81
C ILE A 59 6.51 -9.28 -13.72
N PRO A 60 5.73 -8.22 -14.00
CA PRO A 60 5.37 -7.23 -12.99
C PRO A 60 4.55 -7.89 -11.87
N LYS A 61 4.79 -7.49 -10.62
CA LYS A 61 4.10 -8.08 -9.45
C LYS A 61 2.59 -7.84 -9.50
N ASP A 62 2.18 -6.64 -9.87
CA ASP A 62 0.78 -6.18 -9.84
C ASP A 62 0.13 -6.16 -11.23
N ALA A 63 0.67 -6.94 -12.18
CA ALA A 63 0.09 -7.06 -13.51
C ALA A 63 -1.22 -7.86 -13.51
N TYR A 64 -2.23 -7.33 -14.20
CA TYR A 64 -3.48 -8.02 -14.51
C TYR A 64 -3.29 -8.88 -15.77
N ILE A 65 -3.01 -10.18 -15.59
CA ILE A 65 -2.71 -11.10 -16.69
C ILE A 65 -3.96 -11.93 -17.00
N PRO A 66 -4.41 -12.00 -18.26
CA PRO A 66 -5.56 -12.81 -18.65
C PRO A 66 -5.43 -14.25 -18.16
N ALA A 67 -6.55 -14.86 -17.77
CA ALA A 67 -6.55 -16.26 -17.37
C ALA A 67 -6.03 -17.14 -18.50
N TYR A 68 -5.13 -18.07 -18.17
CA TYR A 68 -4.66 -19.05 -19.13
C TYR A 68 -5.85 -19.95 -19.54
N PRO A 69 -6.15 -20.13 -20.85
CA PRO A 69 -7.39 -20.80 -21.29
C PRO A 69 -7.60 -22.22 -20.74
N TYR A 70 -6.51 -22.95 -20.49
CA TYR A 70 -6.55 -24.33 -20.01
C TYR A 70 -6.32 -24.46 -18.50
N GLY A 71 -6.18 -23.35 -17.79
CA GLY A 71 -5.93 -23.31 -16.35
C GLY A 71 -4.62 -23.96 -15.89
N ASP A 72 -4.42 -23.98 -14.57
CA ASP A 72 -3.19 -24.51 -13.98
C ASP A 72 -3.15 -26.04 -14.00
N HIS A 73 -1.97 -26.63 -14.16
CA HIS A 73 -1.79 -28.07 -14.03
C HIS A 73 -2.00 -28.50 -12.57
N GLN A 74 -3.03 -29.32 -12.33
CA GLN A 74 -3.40 -29.77 -10.99
C GLN A 74 -2.52 -30.91 -10.47
N LEU A 75 -2.16 -31.86 -11.34
CA LEU A 75 -1.41 -33.06 -10.99
C LEU A 75 0.09 -32.79 -10.85
N PHE A 76 0.70 -32.19 -11.88
CA PHE A 76 2.15 -31.91 -11.91
C PHE A 76 2.41 -30.41 -11.72
N LYS A 77 2.18 -29.91 -10.51
CA LYS A 77 2.29 -28.48 -10.14
C LYS A 77 3.68 -27.87 -10.39
N GLN A 78 4.71 -28.71 -10.47
CA GLN A 78 6.06 -28.30 -10.85
C GLN A 78 6.08 -27.68 -12.26
N ALA A 79 5.26 -28.18 -13.19
CA ALA A 79 5.19 -27.67 -14.57
C ALA A 79 4.63 -26.25 -14.65
N ASN A 80 3.78 -25.84 -13.70
CA ASN A 80 3.22 -24.47 -13.67
C ASN A 80 4.29 -23.38 -13.50
N ARG A 81 5.52 -23.75 -13.11
CA ARG A 81 6.63 -22.85 -12.80
C ARG A 81 7.71 -22.78 -13.89
N GLY A 82 7.49 -23.41 -15.04
CA GLY A 82 8.47 -23.46 -16.13
C GLY A 82 7.84 -23.84 -17.46
N LEU A 83 8.68 -24.19 -18.44
CA LEU A 83 8.26 -24.59 -19.78
C LEU A 83 8.46 -26.10 -19.96
N TYR A 84 7.37 -26.85 -20.01
CA TYR A 84 7.39 -28.31 -19.99
C TYR A 84 6.79 -28.97 -21.25
N ALA A 85 6.13 -28.21 -22.14
CA ALA A 85 5.47 -28.72 -23.35
C ALA A 85 4.62 -29.98 -23.10
N HIS A 86 3.71 -29.88 -22.12
CA HIS A 86 2.82 -30.97 -21.70
C HIS A 86 3.52 -32.23 -21.16
N GLN A 87 4.84 -32.22 -20.99
CA GLN A 87 5.56 -33.34 -20.40
C GLN A 87 5.30 -33.39 -18.89
N MET A 88 4.61 -34.44 -18.47
CA MET A 88 4.29 -34.73 -17.08
C MET A 88 5.09 -35.92 -16.57
N ILE A 89 5.15 -36.09 -15.26
CA ILE A 89 5.64 -37.32 -14.65
C ILE A 89 4.72 -38.48 -15.06
N GLN A 90 5.30 -39.55 -15.58
CA GLN A 90 4.58 -40.79 -15.89
C GLN A 90 4.83 -41.80 -14.78
N PHE A 91 3.82 -42.63 -14.50
CA PHE A 91 3.91 -43.70 -13.51
C PHE A 91 3.66 -45.03 -14.20
N GLY A 92 4.40 -46.06 -13.79
CA GLY A 92 4.21 -47.41 -14.28
C GLY A 92 4.94 -48.41 -13.42
N ASN A 93 5.30 -49.55 -14.02
CA ASN A 93 5.94 -50.63 -13.31
C ASN A 93 7.29 -50.97 -13.95
N ASN A 94 8.27 -51.34 -13.12
CA ASN A 94 9.37 -52.16 -13.55
C ASN A 94 8.90 -53.62 -13.56
N VAL A 95 9.20 -54.36 -14.62
CA VAL A 95 8.80 -55.77 -14.78
C VAL A 95 10.06 -56.60 -14.78
N SER A 96 10.17 -57.55 -13.85
CA SER A 96 11.30 -58.47 -13.85
C SER A 96 11.20 -59.43 -15.03
N GLU A 97 12.32 -59.70 -15.70
CA GLU A 97 12.36 -60.52 -16.90
C GLU A 97 11.92 -61.97 -16.66
N LYS A 98 12.25 -62.54 -15.48
CA LYS A 98 12.02 -63.97 -15.17
C LYS A 98 10.70 -64.26 -14.46
N THR A 99 10.23 -63.35 -13.62
CA THR A 99 9.10 -63.60 -12.71
C THR A 99 7.94 -62.64 -12.99
N GLU A 100 8.11 -61.73 -13.94
CA GLU A 100 7.16 -60.66 -14.28
C GLU A 100 6.65 -59.87 -13.05
N THR A 101 7.46 -59.84 -12.00
CA THR A 101 7.11 -59.15 -10.76
C THR A 101 7.09 -57.65 -11.01
N LYS A 102 5.94 -57.03 -10.78
CA LYS A 102 5.69 -55.62 -11.07
C LYS A 102 6.01 -54.78 -9.85
N THR A 103 7.03 -53.92 -9.94
CA THR A 103 7.36 -52.92 -8.90
C THR A 103 7.08 -51.51 -9.40
N ARG A 104 6.52 -50.62 -8.57
CA ARG A 104 6.16 -49.26 -9.00
C ARG A 104 7.40 -48.43 -9.34
N ARG A 105 7.35 -47.67 -10.42
CA ARG A 105 8.36 -46.69 -10.83
C ARG A 105 7.74 -45.43 -11.42
N ASP A 106 8.53 -44.37 -11.50
CA ASP A 106 8.19 -43.12 -12.17
C ASP A 106 9.20 -42.77 -13.27
N TRP A 107 8.74 -42.05 -14.29
CA TRP A 107 9.57 -41.45 -15.33
C TRP A 107 9.39 -39.94 -15.30
N LYS A 108 10.45 -39.23 -14.93
CA LYS A 108 10.49 -37.78 -14.88
C LYS A 108 10.97 -37.22 -16.22
N PRO A 109 10.41 -36.10 -16.70
CA PRO A 109 10.98 -35.41 -17.84
C PRO A 109 12.37 -34.86 -17.48
N ASN A 110 13.26 -34.79 -18.47
CA ASN A 110 14.59 -34.21 -18.30
C ASN A 110 14.48 -32.67 -18.18
N VAL A 111 14.43 -32.17 -16.94
CA VAL A 111 14.27 -30.74 -16.62
C VAL A 111 15.62 -30.12 -16.32
N LEU A 112 15.93 -29.03 -17.03
CA LEU A 112 17.14 -28.25 -16.90
C LEU A 112 16.80 -26.84 -16.39
N SER A 113 17.73 -26.21 -15.66
CA SER A 113 17.65 -24.79 -15.29
C SER A 113 18.57 -24.01 -16.21
N LYS A 114 18.02 -23.22 -17.12
CA LYS A 114 18.80 -22.49 -18.13
C LYS A 114 18.39 -21.02 -18.16
N SER A 115 19.37 -20.18 -18.49
CA SER A 115 19.19 -18.74 -18.68
C SER A 115 19.12 -18.48 -20.17
N LEU A 116 17.97 -18.02 -20.65
CA LEU A 116 17.71 -17.79 -22.06
C LEU A 116 17.57 -16.30 -22.35
N TYR A 117 18.12 -15.86 -23.47
CA TYR A 117 18.01 -14.46 -23.88
C TYR A 117 16.66 -14.23 -24.58
N SER A 118 15.94 -13.19 -24.17
CA SER A 118 14.80 -12.64 -24.88
C SER A 118 15.25 -11.35 -25.58
N VAL A 119 15.02 -11.29 -26.89
CA VAL A 119 15.39 -10.17 -27.75
C VAL A 119 14.50 -8.98 -27.45
N ALA A 120 13.18 -9.18 -27.43
CA ALA A 120 12.20 -8.12 -27.18
C ALA A 120 12.29 -7.51 -25.77
N LEU A 121 12.73 -8.31 -24.78
CA LEU A 121 12.91 -7.84 -23.40
C LEU A 121 14.33 -7.34 -23.14
N LYS A 122 15.28 -7.59 -24.04
CA LYS A 122 16.72 -7.29 -23.90
C LYS A 122 17.31 -7.83 -22.58
N LYS A 123 16.80 -8.97 -22.12
CA LYS A 123 17.11 -9.56 -20.80
C LYS A 123 17.28 -11.07 -20.89
N ARG A 124 18.13 -11.62 -20.03
CA ARG A 124 18.24 -13.06 -19.80
C ARG A 124 17.24 -13.52 -18.74
N ILE A 125 16.47 -14.55 -19.07
CA ILE A 125 15.39 -15.11 -18.26
C ILE A 125 15.81 -16.50 -17.80
N LYS A 126 15.95 -16.69 -16.49
CA LYS A 126 16.24 -18.00 -15.91
C LYS A 126 14.93 -18.79 -15.74
N LEU A 127 14.85 -19.94 -16.38
CA LEU A 127 13.67 -20.80 -16.40
C LEU A 127 14.03 -22.27 -16.16
N ARG A 128 13.05 -23.02 -15.64
CA ARG A 128 13.07 -24.49 -15.68
C ARG A 128 12.43 -24.95 -16.97
N ILE A 129 13.18 -25.67 -17.79
CA ILE A 129 12.81 -26.03 -19.15
C ILE A 129 13.12 -27.50 -19.38
N THR A 130 12.26 -28.23 -20.08
CA THR A 130 12.60 -29.59 -20.48
C THR A 130 13.54 -29.61 -21.69
N ALA A 131 14.41 -30.62 -21.79
CA ALA A 131 15.35 -30.73 -22.91
C ALA A 131 14.64 -30.73 -24.28
N LYS A 132 13.42 -31.27 -24.35
CA LYS A 132 12.58 -31.22 -25.57
C LYS A 132 12.20 -29.79 -25.94
N VAL A 133 11.78 -28.99 -24.97
CA VAL A 133 11.44 -27.58 -25.19
C VAL A 133 12.67 -26.81 -25.67
N LEU A 134 13.83 -27.02 -25.03
CA LEU A 134 15.07 -26.36 -25.46
C LEU A 134 15.37 -26.64 -26.94
N LYS A 135 15.28 -27.91 -27.36
CA LYS A 135 15.45 -28.29 -28.78
C LYS A 135 14.43 -27.61 -29.70
N THR A 136 13.17 -27.47 -29.27
CA THR A 136 12.16 -26.77 -30.08
C THR A 136 12.44 -25.28 -30.19
N MET A 137 13.00 -24.67 -29.15
CA MET A 137 13.35 -23.25 -29.15
C MET A 137 14.52 -22.98 -30.08
N ASP A 138 15.55 -23.83 -30.07
CA ASP A 138 16.69 -23.71 -30.99
C ASP A 138 16.23 -23.84 -32.45
N ARG A 139 15.29 -24.75 -32.72
CA ARG A 139 14.70 -24.92 -34.06
C ARG A 139 13.87 -23.71 -34.50
N GLU A 140 13.19 -23.05 -33.56
CA GLU A 140 12.31 -21.90 -33.85
C GLU A 140 13.05 -20.56 -33.81
N GLY A 141 14.32 -20.54 -33.39
CA GLY A 141 15.15 -19.33 -33.39
C GLY A 141 15.12 -18.53 -32.09
N GLY A 142 14.65 -19.10 -30.97
CA GLY A 142 14.78 -18.48 -29.65
C GLY A 142 13.56 -18.60 -28.73
N LEU A 143 13.61 -17.88 -27.60
CA LEU A 143 12.52 -17.84 -26.61
C LEU A 143 11.30 -17.07 -27.09
N ASP A 144 11.51 -15.93 -27.75
CA ASP A 144 10.41 -15.05 -28.13
C ASP A 144 9.55 -15.70 -29.22
N GLU A 145 10.16 -16.28 -30.25
CA GLU A 145 9.45 -17.03 -31.30
C GLU A 145 8.70 -18.24 -30.75
N TYR A 146 9.29 -18.94 -29.76
CA TYR A 146 8.62 -20.05 -29.10
C TYR A 146 7.35 -19.61 -28.37
N LEU A 147 7.39 -18.45 -27.70
CA LEU A 147 6.27 -17.91 -26.93
C LEU A 147 5.19 -17.26 -27.82
N LEU A 148 5.58 -16.60 -28.91
CA LEU A 148 4.67 -15.87 -29.80
C LEU A 148 3.95 -16.76 -30.83
N LYS A 149 4.35 -18.02 -30.98
CA LYS A 149 3.72 -18.92 -31.95
C LYS A 149 2.25 -19.20 -31.62
N ASP A 150 1.36 -18.85 -32.56
CA ASP A 150 -0.10 -18.83 -32.38
C ASP A 150 -0.82 -20.18 -32.56
N ASN A 151 -0.11 -21.31 -32.52
CA ASN A 151 -0.74 -22.62 -32.67
C ASN A 151 -1.49 -23.04 -31.39
N VAL A 152 -2.70 -23.57 -31.51
CA VAL A 152 -3.49 -24.15 -30.40
C VAL A 152 -2.68 -25.17 -29.60
N ALA A 153 -1.89 -26.01 -30.27
CA ALA A 153 -1.01 -26.97 -29.61
C ALA A 153 0.07 -26.26 -28.77
N ARG A 154 0.65 -25.17 -29.30
CA ARG A 154 1.64 -24.37 -28.57
C ARG A 154 1.03 -23.74 -27.34
N ILE A 155 -0.17 -23.17 -27.44
CA ILE A 155 -0.84 -22.55 -26.29
C ILE A 155 -1.00 -23.58 -25.17
N LYS A 156 -1.42 -24.81 -25.48
CA LYS A 156 -1.52 -25.92 -24.49
C LYS A 156 -0.18 -26.29 -23.86
N GLU A 157 0.91 -26.18 -24.62
CA GLU A 157 2.28 -26.53 -24.21
C GLU A 157 2.95 -25.49 -23.28
N LEU A 158 2.55 -24.21 -23.37
CA LEU A 158 3.14 -23.11 -22.60
C LEU A 158 2.94 -23.24 -21.09
N GLY A 159 1.75 -23.67 -20.69
CA GLY A 159 1.30 -23.62 -19.29
C GLY A 159 1.17 -22.19 -18.75
N PRO A 160 0.83 -22.03 -17.45
CA PRO A 160 0.58 -20.72 -16.85
C PRO A 160 1.78 -19.77 -16.87
N MET A 161 2.99 -20.30 -16.64
CA MET A 161 4.24 -19.51 -16.70
C MET A 161 4.52 -19.01 -18.11
N GLY A 162 4.46 -19.91 -19.10
CA GLY A 162 4.67 -19.54 -20.49
C GLY A 162 3.63 -18.55 -20.99
N TRP A 163 2.38 -18.69 -20.54
CA TRP A 163 1.31 -17.74 -20.83
C TRP A 163 1.60 -16.34 -20.27
N ALA A 164 2.03 -16.25 -19.01
CA ALA A 164 2.41 -14.97 -18.41
C ALA A 164 3.59 -14.31 -19.14
N LEU A 165 4.61 -15.11 -19.52
CA LEU A 165 5.74 -14.61 -20.31
C LEU A 165 5.31 -14.13 -21.69
N ARG A 166 4.48 -14.90 -22.40
CA ARG A 166 3.90 -14.51 -23.69
C ARG A 166 3.14 -13.19 -23.57
N TRP A 167 2.29 -13.06 -22.55
CA TRP A 167 1.58 -11.80 -22.30
C TRP A 167 2.55 -10.64 -22.06
N THR A 168 3.58 -10.81 -21.22
CA THR A 168 4.58 -9.74 -20.99
C THR A 168 5.35 -9.34 -22.24
N LEU A 169 5.60 -10.28 -23.15
CA LEU A 169 6.23 -10.01 -24.45
C LEU A 169 5.29 -9.22 -25.36
N MET A 170 4.01 -9.60 -25.42
CA MET A 170 3.00 -8.90 -26.23
C MET A 170 2.77 -7.45 -25.81
N GLN A 171 3.13 -7.06 -24.58
CA GLN A 171 3.07 -5.66 -24.13
C GLN A 171 4.26 -4.80 -24.60
N LYS A 172 5.28 -5.38 -25.25
CA LYS A 172 6.47 -4.64 -25.69
C LYS A 172 6.21 -3.93 -27.02
N PRO A 173 6.71 -2.70 -27.21
CA PRO A 173 6.46 -1.92 -28.44
C PRO A 173 6.96 -2.65 -29.68
N GLU A 174 8.16 -3.25 -29.62
CA GLU A 174 8.76 -4.01 -30.73
C GLU A 174 7.85 -5.17 -31.20
N VAL A 175 7.16 -5.83 -30.26
CA VAL A 175 6.24 -6.94 -30.57
C VAL A 175 4.90 -6.41 -31.08
N ILE A 176 4.40 -5.32 -30.50
CA ILE A 176 3.16 -4.67 -30.94
C ILE A 176 3.31 -4.20 -32.40
N GLU A 177 4.43 -3.57 -32.75
CA GLU A 177 4.72 -3.12 -34.12
C GLU A 177 4.76 -4.31 -35.11
N ARG A 178 5.42 -5.41 -34.73
CA ARG A 178 5.42 -6.63 -35.53
C ARG A 178 4.00 -7.16 -35.78
N LEU A 179 3.20 -7.29 -34.72
CA LEU A 179 1.82 -7.80 -34.82
C LEU A 179 0.93 -6.87 -35.66
N ARG A 180 1.13 -5.55 -35.58
CA ARG A 180 0.44 -4.57 -36.43
C ARG A 180 0.83 -4.73 -37.90
N GLY A 181 2.11 -4.95 -38.19
CA GLY A 181 2.60 -5.21 -39.55
C GLY A 181 2.02 -6.51 -40.13
N GLU A 182 2.01 -7.58 -39.34
CA GLU A 182 1.39 -8.86 -39.72
C GLU A 182 -0.12 -8.70 -39.95
N ALA A 183 -0.82 -7.97 -39.09
CA ALA A 183 -2.25 -7.69 -39.22
C ALA A 183 -2.59 -6.84 -40.47
N ALA A 184 -1.78 -5.81 -40.75
CA ALA A 184 -1.91 -4.98 -41.95
C ALA A 184 -1.63 -5.80 -43.22
N ALA A 185 -0.64 -6.71 -43.20
CA ALA A 185 -0.36 -7.63 -44.30
C ALA A 185 -1.52 -8.63 -44.54
N LEU A 186 -2.26 -9.00 -43.49
CA LEU A 186 -3.48 -9.79 -43.57
C LEU A 186 -4.71 -8.98 -44.04
N GLY A 187 -4.58 -7.67 -44.26
CA GLY A 187 -5.65 -6.80 -44.75
C GLY A 187 -6.69 -6.41 -43.71
N LEU A 188 -6.34 -6.44 -42.42
CA LEU A 188 -7.23 -5.97 -41.35
C LEU A 188 -7.35 -4.45 -41.36
N ASP A 189 -8.55 -3.94 -41.07
CA ASP A 189 -8.80 -2.50 -40.97
C ASP A 189 -7.99 -1.88 -39.82
N GLN A 190 -7.49 -0.66 -40.06
CA GLN A 190 -6.61 0.04 -39.14
C GLN A 190 -7.30 0.30 -37.79
N ALA A 191 -8.59 0.59 -37.79
CA ALA A 191 -9.37 0.79 -36.57
C ALA A 191 -9.48 -0.50 -35.72
N ALA A 192 -9.59 -1.66 -36.37
CA ALA A 192 -9.59 -2.95 -35.69
C ALA A 192 -8.21 -3.28 -35.10
N ILE A 193 -7.14 -2.95 -35.83
CA ILE A 193 -5.75 -3.11 -35.36
C ILE A 193 -5.49 -2.22 -34.14
N ASP A 194 -5.89 -0.95 -34.18
CA ASP A 194 -5.68 0.00 -33.09
C ASP A 194 -6.47 -0.37 -31.82
N LYS A 195 -7.66 -0.95 -31.99
CA LYS A 195 -8.47 -1.46 -30.89
C LYS A 195 -7.83 -2.66 -30.19
N GLN A 196 -7.23 -3.58 -30.96
CA GLN A 196 -6.65 -4.81 -30.43
C GLN A 196 -5.23 -4.61 -29.90
N TRP A 197 -4.41 -3.83 -30.60
CA TRP A 197 -3.00 -3.57 -30.31
C TRP A 197 -2.70 -2.05 -30.35
N PRO A 198 -3.10 -1.31 -29.30
CA PRO A 198 -2.88 0.12 -29.21
C PRO A 198 -1.38 0.46 -29.13
N THR A 199 -0.97 1.55 -29.78
CA THR A 199 0.43 2.01 -29.76
C THR A 199 0.83 2.51 -28.36
N PRO A 200 2.14 2.60 -28.04
CA PRO A 200 2.60 3.17 -26.78
C PRO A 200 2.09 4.59 -26.52
N GLN A 201 1.95 5.41 -27.59
CA GLN A 201 1.40 6.76 -27.52
C GLN A 201 -0.09 6.72 -27.15
N MET A 202 -0.90 5.91 -27.85
CA MET A 202 -2.32 5.73 -27.51
C MET A 202 -2.51 5.16 -26.10
N MET A 203 -1.66 4.23 -25.67
CA MET A 203 -1.69 3.71 -24.31
C MET A 203 -1.31 4.79 -23.28
N ALA A 204 -0.39 5.70 -23.60
CA ALA A 204 -0.04 6.83 -22.75
C ALA A 204 -1.19 7.84 -22.68
N GLU A 205 -1.85 8.14 -23.80
CA GLU A 205 -3.06 8.97 -23.87
C GLU A 205 -4.22 8.35 -23.09
N GLN A 206 -4.49 7.05 -23.24
CA GLN A 206 -5.50 6.34 -22.46
C GLN A 206 -5.17 6.34 -20.97
N ARG A 207 -3.89 6.21 -20.60
CA ARG A 207 -3.47 6.35 -19.20
C ARG A 207 -3.64 7.77 -18.70
N ALA A 208 -3.25 8.78 -19.49
CA ALA A 208 -3.43 10.18 -19.17
C ALA A 208 -4.91 10.53 -19.02
N ALA A 209 -5.77 10.05 -19.92
CA ALA A 209 -7.22 10.20 -19.86
C ALA A 209 -7.83 9.46 -18.67
N ARG A 210 -7.35 8.26 -18.32
CA ARG A 210 -7.77 7.54 -17.10
C ARG A 210 -7.29 8.25 -15.83
N VAL A 211 -6.10 8.82 -15.83
CA VAL A 211 -5.56 9.59 -14.71
C VAL A 211 -6.29 10.92 -14.61
N ALA A 212 -6.58 11.59 -15.71
CA ALA A 212 -7.39 12.80 -15.78
C ALA A 212 -8.82 12.52 -15.33
N LEU A 213 -9.45 11.43 -15.78
CA LEU A 213 -10.76 10.98 -15.31
C LEU A 213 -10.71 10.58 -13.83
N ALA A 214 -9.69 9.84 -13.40
CA ALA A 214 -9.53 9.50 -11.98
C ALA A 214 -9.31 10.76 -11.16
N GLN A 215 -8.55 11.72 -11.67
CA GLN A 215 -8.33 13.04 -11.09
C GLN A 215 -9.62 13.85 -11.12
N GLU A 216 -10.44 13.80 -12.16
CA GLU A 216 -11.77 14.43 -12.27
C GLU A 216 -12.79 13.76 -11.37
N VAL A 217 -12.71 12.45 -11.14
CA VAL A 217 -13.52 11.70 -10.16
C VAL A 217 -13.03 11.99 -8.75
N TYR A 218 -11.73 12.24 -8.57
CA TYR A 218 -11.14 12.63 -7.30
C TYR A 218 -11.43 14.10 -6.98
N THR A 219 -11.29 15.01 -7.95
CA THR A 219 -11.54 16.46 -7.85
C THR A 219 -13.02 16.80 -7.94
N GLY A 220 -13.79 16.02 -8.70
CA GLY A 220 -15.26 16.04 -8.74
C GLY A 220 -15.90 15.23 -7.60
N GLY A 221 -15.09 14.53 -6.81
CA GLY A 221 -15.49 13.92 -5.54
C GLY A 221 -15.01 14.69 -4.32
N LEU A 222 -13.94 15.47 -4.43
CA LEU A 222 -13.28 16.24 -3.37
C LEU A 222 -12.37 17.30 -4.01
N GLU A 223 -12.75 18.59 -3.96
CA GLU A 223 -11.87 19.70 -3.52
C GLU A 223 -12.17 21.10 -4.08
N ASN A 224 -13.00 21.29 -5.11
CA ASN A 224 -13.12 22.65 -5.69
C ASN A 224 -14.25 23.56 -5.15
N GLU A 225 -15.24 23.05 -4.40
CA GLU A 225 -16.27 23.93 -3.80
C GLU A 225 -16.50 23.73 -2.29
N GLU A 226 -16.06 22.61 -1.70
CA GLU A 226 -16.20 22.37 -0.25
C GLU A 226 -15.10 23.03 0.62
N PHE A 227 -14.23 23.84 0.01
CA PHE A 227 -13.15 24.54 0.72
C PHE A 227 -13.26 26.07 0.65
N ALA A 228 -14.46 26.62 0.41
CA ALA A 228 -14.71 28.06 0.51
C ALA A 228 -15.13 28.52 1.93
N GLU A 229 -15.66 27.67 2.83
CA GLU A 229 -16.43 28.23 3.98
C GLU A 229 -16.28 27.57 5.36
N THR A 230 -15.34 26.65 5.60
CA THR A 230 -15.09 26.16 6.98
C THR A 230 -13.62 26.21 7.35
N GLU A 231 -13.18 27.35 7.92
CA GLU A 231 -11.97 27.41 8.75
C GLU A 231 -12.09 26.59 10.06
N GLU A 232 -13.19 25.86 10.29
CA GLU A 232 -13.39 25.03 11.50
C GLU A 232 -13.86 23.58 11.23
N GLN A 233 -13.77 23.05 10.00
CA GLN A 233 -14.12 21.64 9.79
C GLN A 233 -13.34 20.95 8.65
N GLU A 234 -12.43 20.05 9.04
CA GLU A 234 -11.58 19.13 8.26
C GLU A 234 -12.29 18.36 7.13
N MET A 235 -11.50 17.91 6.15
CA MET A 235 -11.43 16.48 5.85
C MET A 235 -9.97 16.01 5.67
N TRP A 236 -9.72 14.84 6.25
CA TRP A 236 -8.59 13.94 6.09
C TRP A 236 -9.09 12.66 5.41
N ASP A 237 -8.25 12.06 4.57
CA ASP A 237 -8.46 10.78 3.87
C ASP A 237 -7.91 9.62 4.73
N PRO A 238 -8.68 8.58 5.07
CA PRO A 238 -8.33 7.61 6.11
C PRO A 238 -7.45 6.44 5.61
N GLU A 239 -6.40 6.72 4.83
CA GLU A 239 -5.32 5.78 4.56
C GLU A 239 -4.00 6.37 5.04
N ASP A 240 -3.74 6.28 6.35
CA ASP A 240 -2.38 6.26 6.95
C ASP A 240 -2.42 6.16 8.50
N ALA A 241 -3.42 5.48 9.07
CA ALA A 241 -3.39 5.11 10.50
C ALA A 241 -2.63 3.78 10.69
N SER A 242 -1.34 3.75 10.38
CA SER A 242 -0.47 2.66 10.83
C SER A 242 -0.24 2.80 12.33
N THR A 243 -0.72 1.83 13.12
CA THR A 243 -0.32 1.62 14.51
C THR A 243 1.19 1.33 14.57
N PRO A 244 2.01 2.11 15.28
CA PRO A 244 3.32 1.65 15.71
C PRO A 244 3.17 0.96 17.07
N GLU A 245 3.23 -0.37 17.07
CA GLU A 245 3.56 -1.12 18.27
C GLU A 245 4.97 -0.73 18.74
N SER A 246 5.07 -0.21 19.97
CA SER A 246 6.29 0.10 20.72
C SER A 246 7.60 0.26 19.92
N GLU A 247 7.70 1.36 19.18
CA GLU A 247 8.95 1.76 18.54
C GLU A 247 9.87 2.58 19.48
N PRO A 248 11.21 2.55 19.28
CA PRO A 248 12.16 3.34 20.07
C PRO A 248 11.89 4.85 19.96
N ALA A 249 12.22 5.62 21.01
CA ALA A 249 11.88 7.06 21.10
C ALA A 249 12.38 7.90 19.91
N VAL A 250 13.50 7.51 19.29
CA VAL A 250 14.09 8.18 18.13
C VAL A 250 13.24 8.02 16.87
N THR A 251 12.64 6.84 16.64
CA THR A 251 11.80 6.61 15.44
C THR A 251 10.42 7.24 15.60
N LYS A 252 9.87 7.29 16.83
CA LYS A 252 8.64 8.03 17.12
C LYS A 252 8.77 9.51 16.79
N ARG A 253 9.83 10.17 17.24
CA ARG A 253 10.06 11.59 16.96
C ARG A 253 10.35 11.87 15.49
N GLY A 254 11.08 10.98 14.83
CA GLY A 254 11.23 11.04 13.38
C GLY A 254 9.89 10.97 12.66
N SER A 255 8.98 10.10 13.12
CA SER A 255 7.62 10.01 12.57
C SER A 255 6.80 11.28 12.85
N GLU A 256 6.87 11.84 14.05
CA GLU A 256 6.17 13.09 14.43
C GLU A 256 6.64 14.27 13.59
N ALA A 257 7.96 14.43 13.42
CA ALA A 257 8.54 15.46 12.55
C ALA A 257 8.11 15.29 11.09
N ALA A 258 8.07 14.05 10.61
CA ALA A 258 7.58 13.70 9.29
C ALA A 258 6.10 14.11 9.08
N PHE A 259 5.25 13.86 10.08
CA PHE A 259 3.84 14.25 10.04
C PHE A 259 3.66 15.77 10.14
N GLU A 260 4.43 16.43 11.01
CA GLU A 260 4.43 17.88 11.17
C GLU A 260 4.76 18.58 9.83
N TYR A 261 5.83 18.15 9.17
CA TYR A 261 6.25 18.66 7.86
C TYR A 261 5.16 18.49 6.79
N ALA A 262 4.60 17.28 6.68
CA ALA A 262 3.54 17.00 5.73
C ALA A 262 2.29 17.85 5.98
N ARG A 263 1.91 18.05 7.26
CA ARG A 263 0.78 18.89 7.67
C ARG A 263 1.05 20.37 7.39
N ALA A 264 2.29 20.82 7.51
CA ALA A 264 2.70 22.20 7.22
C ALA A 264 2.66 22.47 5.71
N ILE A 265 3.21 21.59 4.86
CA ILE A 265 3.17 21.73 3.40
C ILE A 265 1.73 21.79 2.88
N LYS A 266 0.87 20.85 3.29
CA LYS A 266 -0.54 20.82 2.86
C LYS A 266 -1.26 22.10 3.26
N ALA A 267 -0.98 22.64 4.45
CA ALA A 267 -1.55 23.91 4.88
C ALA A 267 -1.03 25.10 4.07
N ALA A 268 0.29 25.16 3.82
CA ALA A 268 0.90 26.21 3.01
C ALA A 268 0.32 26.26 1.58
N GLN A 269 0.18 25.08 0.93
CA GLN A 269 -0.46 24.98 -0.38
C GLN A 269 -1.91 25.45 -0.35
N ARG A 270 -2.67 25.13 0.70
CA ARG A 270 -4.05 25.61 0.86
C ARG A 270 -4.14 27.12 0.99
N TYR A 271 -3.23 27.76 1.72
CA TYR A 271 -3.21 29.22 1.83
C TYR A 271 -2.89 29.90 0.49
N LEU A 272 -1.91 29.36 -0.24
CA LEU A 272 -1.53 29.85 -1.57
C LEU A 272 -2.67 29.69 -2.57
N ASN A 273 -3.29 28.50 -2.65
CA ASN A 273 -4.41 28.24 -3.58
C ASN A 273 -5.63 29.12 -3.30
N ARG A 274 -5.81 29.57 -2.05
CA ARG A 274 -6.90 30.47 -1.65
C ARG A 274 -6.55 31.96 -1.80
N GLY A 275 -5.37 32.31 -2.30
CA GLY A 275 -4.92 33.71 -2.43
C GLY A 275 -4.70 34.43 -1.09
N MET A 276 -4.53 33.66 0.00
CA MET A 276 -4.39 34.22 1.35
C MET A 276 -2.96 34.65 1.67
N VAL A 277 -2.00 34.16 0.89
CA VAL A 277 -0.56 34.38 1.03
C VAL A 277 0.07 34.42 -0.36
N ASP A 278 1.09 35.25 -0.56
CA ASP A 278 1.69 35.48 -1.88
C ASP A 278 2.83 34.52 -2.19
N SER A 279 3.57 34.08 -1.16
CA SER A 279 4.70 33.15 -1.30
C SER A 279 4.47 31.81 -0.64
N ALA A 280 5.08 30.75 -1.20
CA ALA A 280 5.11 29.43 -0.58
C ALA A 280 5.86 29.42 0.77
N GLU A 281 6.80 30.35 0.97
CA GLU A 281 7.58 30.49 2.22
C GLU A 281 6.75 31.12 3.33
N GLU A 282 6.07 32.22 3.03
CA GLU A 282 5.08 32.84 3.91
C GLU A 282 3.98 31.83 4.29
N GLY A 283 3.55 31.00 3.33
CA GLY A 283 2.56 29.95 3.58
C GLY A 283 3.04 28.91 4.58
N LEU A 284 4.33 28.57 4.56
CA LEU A 284 4.95 27.68 5.55
C LEU A 284 5.07 28.35 6.91
N LYS A 285 5.50 29.61 6.98
CA LYS A 285 5.55 30.39 8.23
C LYS A 285 4.16 30.45 8.88
N LEU A 286 3.14 30.85 8.13
CA LEU A 286 1.76 30.90 8.59
C LEU A 286 1.23 29.53 9.05
N ALA A 287 1.62 28.45 8.36
CA ALA A 287 1.23 27.10 8.76
C ALA A 287 1.73 26.76 10.17
N PHE A 288 2.99 27.06 10.50
CA PHE A 288 3.53 26.80 11.83
C PHE A 288 2.95 27.73 12.90
N VAL A 289 2.79 29.02 12.61
CA VAL A 289 2.17 29.98 13.54
C VAL A 289 0.74 29.56 13.92
N ARG A 290 -0.05 29.08 12.94
CA ARG A 290 -1.41 28.58 13.18
C ARG A 290 -1.47 27.09 13.54
N ALA A 291 -0.36 26.45 13.90
CA ALA A 291 -0.35 25.01 14.20
C ALA A 291 -1.25 24.66 15.40
N LYS A 292 -1.22 25.48 16.46
CA LYS A 292 -2.05 25.28 17.66
C LYS A 292 -3.54 25.44 17.35
N GLU A 293 -3.92 26.52 16.67
CA GLU A 293 -5.31 26.74 16.22
C GLU A 293 -5.84 25.57 15.37
N ARG A 294 -5.02 25.08 14.43
CA ARG A 294 -5.39 23.92 13.60
C ARG A 294 -5.49 22.63 14.41
N ALA A 295 -4.68 22.46 15.45
CA ALA A 295 -4.77 21.30 16.34
C ALA A 295 -6.02 21.37 17.22
N ASP A 296 -6.37 22.54 17.74
CA ASP A 296 -7.56 22.76 18.56
C ASP A 296 -8.84 22.57 17.72
N ALA A 297 -8.87 23.12 16.49
CA ALA A 297 -9.96 22.92 15.55
C ALA A 297 -10.15 21.43 15.21
N ALA A 298 -9.05 20.70 14.96
CA ALA A 298 -9.07 19.25 14.74
C ALA A 298 -9.61 18.49 15.95
N SER A 299 -9.19 18.87 17.17
CA SER A 299 -9.67 18.27 18.41
C SER A 299 -11.18 18.46 18.60
N ARG A 300 -11.67 19.70 18.42
CA ARG A 300 -13.11 20.01 18.47
C ARG A 300 -13.90 19.19 17.46
N LEU A 301 -13.34 18.99 16.28
CA LEU A 301 -13.98 18.21 15.24
C LEU A 301 -14.09 16.74 15.59
N ASN A 302 -13.00 16.17 16.08
CA ASN A 302 -12.98 14.81 16.56
C ASN A 302 -13.99 14.63 17.69
N GLN A 303 -14.09 15.57 18.63
CA GLN A 303 -15.10 15.54 19.70
C GLN A 303 -16.54 15.58 19.14
N ASN A 304 -16.81 16.47 18.18
CA ASN A 304 -18.12 16.54 17.53
C ASN A 304 -18.45 15.26 16.76
N PHE A 305 -17.46 14.67 16.09
CA PHE A 305 -17.61 13.42 15.38
C PHE A 305 -17.83 12.24 16.34
N THR A 306 -17.08 12.16 17.44
CA THR A 306 -17.26 11.13 18.46
C THR A 306 -18.64 11.22 19.09
N ALA A 307 -19.09 12.43 19.45
CA ALA A 307 -20.43 12.66 19.98
C ALA A 307 -21.52 12.23 18.97
N LYS A 308 -21.32 12.54 17.69
CA LYS A 308 -22.23 12.13 16.61
C LYS A 308 -22.28 10.61 16.43
N VAL A 309 -21.13 9.95 16.46
CA VAL A 309 -21.02 8.49 16.37
C VAL A 309 -21.72 7.81 17.54
N GLU A 310 -21.52 8.32 18.76
CA GLU A 310 -22.15 7.77 19.96
C GLU A 310 -23.67 7.98 19.98
N ALA A 311 -24.16 9.09 19.43
CA ALA A 311 -25.59 9.31 19.25
C ALA A 311 -26.21 8.39 18.18
N GLN A 312 -25.45 8.00 17.16
CA GLN A 312 -25.97 7.25 16.00
C GLN A 312 -25.85 5.73 16.12
N PHE A 313 -24.85 5.20 16.82
CA PHE A 313 -24.55 3.77 16.82
C PHE A 313 -24.57 3.15 18.22
N THR A 314 -25.32 2.06 18.37
CA THR A 314 -25.28 1.24 19.59
C THR A 314 -24.06 0.29 19.58
N PRO A 315 -23.50 -0.09 20.74
CA PRO A 315 -22.34 -0.98 20.79
C PRO A 315 -22.62 -2.34 20.12
N GLN A 316 -23.84 -2.87 20.23
CA GLN A 316 -24.25 -4.12 19.59
C GLN A 316 -24.23 -4.02 18.05
N GLN A 317 -24.58 -2.87 17.48
CA GLN A 317 -24.50 -2.64 16.03
C GLN A 317 -23.04 -2.63 15.55
N LEU A 318 -22.15 -2.01 16.31
CA LEU A 318 -20.72 -2.01 16.00
C LEU A 318 -20.12 -3.42 16.08
N GLU A 319 -20.51 -4.23 17.06
CA GLU A 319 -20.08 -5.63 17.14
C GLU A 319 -20.55 -6.47 15.94
N LYS A 320 -21.81 -6.28 15.49
CA LYS A 320 -22.32 -6.92 14.27
C LYS A 320 -21.51 -6.54 13.02
N ILE A 321 -21.09 -5.28 12.92
CA ILE A 321 -20.25 -4.82 11.80
C ILE A 321 -18.85 -5.42 11.91
N ARG A 322 -18.32 -5.52 13.13
CA ARG A 322 -17.01 -6.11 13.40
C ARG A 322 -16.95 -7.59 13.02
N THR A 323 -18.00 -8.35 13.36
CA THR A 323 -18.11 -9.76 12.96
C THR A 323 -18.37 -9.91 11.47
N LYS A 324 -19.22 -9.08 10.87
CA LYS A 324 -19.53 -9.11 9.43
C LYS A 324 -18.30 -8.89 8.54
N HIS A 325 -17.35 -8.06 8.97
CA HIS A 325 -16.14 -7.74 8.21
C HIS A 325 -14.89 -8.48 8.69
N ASP A 326 -15.02 -9.44 9.61
CA ASP A 326 -13.91 -10.19 10.17
C ASP A 326 -12.78 -9.30 10.74
N LEU A 327 -13.14 -8.29 11.54
CA LEU A 327 -12.23 -7.29 12.11
C LEU A 327 -12.05 -7.44 13.65
N PRO A 328 -11.53 -8.56 14.17
CA PRO A 328 -11.52 -8.85 15.60
C PRO A 328 -10.56 -7.96 16.42
N LEU A 329 -9.67 -7.18 15.81
CA LEU A 329 -8.73 -6.28 16.52
C LEU A 329 -9.00 -4.78 16.23
N ALA A 330 -10.03 -4.46 15.45
CA ALA A 330 -10.34 -3.07 15.09
C ALA A 330 -10.83 -2.26 16.31
N LYS A 331 -10.38 -1.00 16.39
CA LYS A 331 -10.81 -0.05 17.43
C LYS A 331 -12.29 0.32 17.22
N LYS A 332 -13.00 0.66 18.30
CA LYS A 332 -14.42 1.10 18.24
C LYS A 332 -14.64 2.18 17.17
N MET A 333 -13.75 3.17 17.12
CA MET A 333 -13.87 4.30 16.20
C MET A 333 -13.69 3.92 14.73
N THR A 334 -12.83 2.94 14.42
CA THR A 334 -12.66 2.50 13.02
C THR A 334 -13.89 1.72 12.53
N VAL A 335 -14.47 0.88 13.40
CA VAL A 335 -15.72 0.18 13.11
C VAL A 335 -16.88 1.16 12.95
N ALA A 336 -16.94 2.19 13.79
CA ALA A 336 -17.95 3.24 13.70
C ALA A 336 -17.81 4.07 12.42
N LEU A 337 -16.59 4.38 11.98
CA LEU A 337 -16.35 5.08 10.72
C LEU A 337 -16.84 4.26 9.52
N ILE A 338 -16.61 2.94 9.53
CA ILE A 338 -17.14 2.03 8.50
C ILE A 338 -18.68 2.08 8.49
N ALA A 339 -19.30 2.00 9.65
CA ALA A 339 -20.76 2.08 9.80
C ALA A 339 -21.32 3.41 9.27
N TYR A 340 -20.69 4.52 9.66
CA TYR A 340 -21.04 5.87 9.22
C TYR A 340 -20.95 6.03 7.70
N ASN A 341 -19.88 5.50 7.09
CA ASN A 341 -19.69 5.55 5.64
C ASN A 341 -20.72 4.67 4.90
N GLN A 342 -21.15 3.55 5.47
CA GLN A 342 -22.22 2.72 4.90
C GLN A 342 -23.55 3.47 4.88
N ILE A 343 -23.93 4.11 5.99
CA ILE A 343 -25.14 4.95 6.05
C ILE A 343 -25.06 6.09 5.05
N ARG A 344 -23.91 6.78 4.99
CA ARG A 344 -23.72 7.89 4.02
C ARG A 344 -23.94 7.42 2.58
N ARG A 345 -23.40 6.25 2.21
CA ARG A 345 -23.59 5.69 0.86
C ARG A 345 -25.04 5.32 0.58
N GLN A 346 -25.75 4.76 1.57
CA GLN A 346 -27.18 4.48 1.45
C GLN A 346 -27.99 5.75 1.23
N GLN A 347 -27.73 6.80 2.03
CA GLN A 347 -28.40 8.10 1.86
C GLN A 347 -28.12 8.74 0.50
N ILE A 348 -26.90 8.64 -0.01
CA ILE A 348 -26.55 9.14 -1.35
C ILE A 348 -27.31 8.36 -2.43
N SER A 349 -27.39 7.04 -2.27
CA SER A 349 -28.15 6.19 -3.19
C SER A 349 -29.65 6.50 -3.15
N GLU A 350 -30.22 6.71 -1.96
CA GLU A 350 -31.64 7.04 -1.75
C GLU A 350 -31.99 8.42 -2.30
N ALA A 351 -31.08 9.39 -2.19
CA ALA A 351 -31.24 10.73 -2.76
C ALA A 351 -31.10 10.75 -4.30
N GLY A 352 -30.68 9.66 -4.94
CA GLY A 352 -30.49 9.59 -6.39
C GLY A 352 -29.18 10.21 -6.89
N GLY A 353 -28.20 10.45 -6.01
CA GLY A 353 -26.91 11.03 -6.36
C GLY A 353 -26.31 11.90 -5.25
N TYR A 354 -25.04 12.27 -5.42
CA TYR A 354 -24.30 13.07 -4.42
C TYR A 354 -24.83 14.49 -4.30
N GLU A 355 -25.10 15.15 -5.44
CA GLU A 355 -25.59 16.53 -5.49
C GLU A 355 -26.97 16.66 -4.85
N ALA A 356 -27.87 15.72 -5.14
CA ALA A 356 -29.20 15.66 -4.54
C ALA A 356 -29.14 15.42 -3.01
N TRP A 357 -28.25 14.53 -2.56
CA TRP A 357 -28.00 14.33 -1.12
C TRP A 357 -27.44 15.58 -0.45
N GLN A 358 -26.54 16.30 -1.13
CA GLN A 358 -25.95 17.54 -0.61
C GLN A 358 -26.98 18.67 -0.51
N ALA A 359 -27.83 18.83 -1.53
CA ALA A 359 -28.94 19.77 -1.52
C ALA A 359 -29.94 19.45 -0.38
N ALA A 360 -30.31 18.16 -0.22
CA ALA A 360 -31.23 17.71 0.83
C ALA A 360 -30.67 17.88 2.25
N LYS A 361 -29.34 17.81 2.42
CA LYS A 361 -28.70 17.94 3.73
C LYS A 361 -28.74 19.37 4.30
N GLY A 362 -29.12 20.36 3.49
CA GLY A 362 -29.41 21.71 3.99
C GLY A 362 -28.25 22.33 4.76
N LYS A 363 -27.03 22.36 4.20
CA LYS A 363 -25.95 23.21 4.74
C LYS A 363 -26.20 24.71 4.46
N THR A 364 -27.44 25.09 4.17
CA THR A 364 -27.87 26.45 3.85
C THR A 364 -27.48 27.43 4.95
N ASP A 365 -27.57 27.03 6.21
CA ASP A 365 -27.33 27.96 7.33
C ASP A 365 -25.86 28.35 7.45
N LYS A 366 -24.94 27.41 7.17
CA LYS A 366 -23.50 27.70 7.17
C LYS A 366 -23.10 28.53 5.95
N ILE A 367 -23.71 28.23 4.80
CA ILE A 367 -23.50 28.98 3.55
C ILE A 367 -24.04 30.41 3.69
N ALA A 368 -25.23 30.56 4.26
CA ALA A 368 -25.83 31.85 4.59
C ALA A 368 -24.98 32.61 5.62
N ALA A 369 -24.46 31.93 6.65
CA ALA A 369 -23.59 32.56 7.64
C ALA A 369 -22.26 33.05 7.02
N HIS A 370 -21.68 32.31 6.07
CA HIS A 370 -20.49 32.77 5.35
C HIS A 370 -20.82 33.91 4.38
N ALA A 371 -21.89 33.78 3.59
CA ALA A 371 -22.37 34.84 2.71
C ALA A 371 -22.61 36.16 3.49
N ALA A 372 -23.24 36.09 4.67
CA ALA A 372 -23.42 37.25 5.54
C ALA A 372 -22.08 37.86 6.03
N ARG A 373 -21.06 37.04 6.28
CA ARG A 373 -19.70 37.53 6.64
C ARG A 373 -19.01 38.20 5.45
N VAL A 374 -19.19 37.67 4.25
CA VAL A 374 -18.68 38.23 3.00
C VAL A 374 -19.36 39.57 2.69
N GLU A 375 -20.69 39.64 2.83
CA GLU A 375 -21.44 40.89 2.67
C GLU A 375 -21.00 41.94 3.68
N LYS A 376 -20.84 41.57 4.96
CA LYS A 376 -20.30 42.46 6.00
C LYS A 376 -18.87 42.94 5.70
N ALA A 377 -18.09 42.16 4.96
CA ALA A 377 -16.74 42.54 4.55
C ALA A 377 -16.71 43.48 3.33
N GLY A 378 -17.82 43.63 2.60
CA GLY A 378 -17.91 44.42 1.38
C GLY A 378 -17.68 43.60 0.10
N GLY A 379 -17.90 42.28 0.14
CA GLY A 379 -17.71 41.37 -0.99
C GLY A 379 -16.59 40.36 -0.77
N LEU A 380 -16.45 39.42 -1.71
CA LEU A 380 -15.50 38.31 -1.61
C LEU A 380 -14.03 38.79 -1.61
N GLU A 381 -13.70 39.74 -2.49
CA GLU A 381 -12.35 40.30 -2.60
C GLU A 381 -11.95 41.06 -1.33
N ALA A 382 -12.87 41.87 -0.79
CA ALA A 382 -12.63 42.60 0.45
C ALA A 382 -12.47 41.66 1.66
N PHE A 383 -13.23 40.56 1.71
CA PHE A 383 -13.06 39.51 2.72
C PHE A 383 -11.69 38.84 2.62
N GLN A 384 -11.26 38.45 1.43
CA GLN A 384 -9.95 37.85 1.18
C GLN A 384 -8.81 38.82 1.52
N ALA A 385 -8.91 40.09 1.13
CA ALA A 385 -7.92 41.12 1.45
C ALA A 385 -7.79 41.36 2.96
N ARG A 386 -8.92 41.39 3.69
CA ARG A 386 -8.90 41.45 5.17
C ARG A 386 -8.20 40.24 5.78
N LYS A 387 -8.50 39.04 5.29
CA LYS A 387 -7.86 37.80 5.76
C LYS A 387 -6.37 37.74 5.46
N LYS A 388 -5.98 38.15 4.26
CA LYS A 388 -4.58 38.29 3.87
C LYS A 388 -3.83 39.27 4.80
N ALA A 389 -4.44 40.41 5.12
CA ALA A 389 -3.88 41.38 6.07
C ALA A 389 -3.80 40.83 7.51
N GLU A 390 -4.80 40.06 7.97
CA GLU A 390 -4.75 39.36 9.26
C GLU A 390 -3.58 38.38 9.33
N TYR A 391 -3.37 37.58 8.28
CA TYR A 391 -2.27 36.61 8.24
C TYR A 391 -0.90 37.26 8.10
N ALA A 392 -0.77 38.35 7.34
CA ALA A 392 0.45 39.13 7.27
C ALA A 392 0.85 39.65 8.67
N LYS A 393 -0.11 40.20 9.43
CA LYS A 393 0.12 40.63 10.82
C LYS A 393 0.56 39.49 11.74
N LEU A 394 0.00 38.29 11.59
CA LEU A 394 0.42 37.12 12.38
C LEU A 394 1.86 36.68 12.05
N ILE A 395 2.28 36.81 10.79
CA ILE A 395 3.66 36.52 10.38
C ILE A 395 4.60 37.58 10.95
N GLU A 396 4.25 38.85 10.84
CA GLU A 396 5.03 39.97 11.41
C GLU A 396 5.16 39.85 12.94
N GLU A 397 4.08 39.51 13.64
CA GLU A 397 4.10 39.26 15.09
C GLU A 397 5.03 38.09 15.44
N ALA A 398 5.02 37.03 14.63
CA ALA A 398 5.86 35.86 14.84
C ALA A 398 7.36 36.15 14.59
N GLU A 399 7.68 36.92 13.56
CA GLU A 399 9.06 37.34 13.26
C GLU A 399 9.61 38.30 14.32
N THR A 400 8.76 39.20 14.82
CA THR A 400 9.14 40.16 15.87
C THR A 400 9.09 39.58 17.29
N ALA A 401 8.62 38.34 17.47
CA ALA A 401 8.45 37.70 18.79
C ALA A 401 9.73 37.71 19.64
N SER A 402 10.91 37.53 19.02
CA SER A 402 12.20 37.57 19.72
C SER A 402 12.54 38.93 20.34
N THR A 403 11.98 40.02 19.80
CA THR A 403 12.21 41.40 20.24
C THR A 403 11.07 41.97 21.09
N ASN A 404 9.87 41.41 20.97
CA ASN A 404 8.68 41.97 21.59
C ASN A 404 8.51 41.48 23.04
N ALA A 405 8.87 42.33 24.01
CA ALA A 405 8.71 42.05 25.43
C ALA A 405 7.28 42.22 25.96
N ALA A 406 6.36 42.77 25.17
CA ALA A 406 4.97 43.01 25.58
C ALA A 406 4.06 41.78 25.40
N LEU A 407 4.52 40.74 24.68
CA LEU A 407 3.77 39.50 24.49
C LEU A 407 3.87 38.59 25.72
N ASP A 408 2.83 37.78 25.92
CA ASP A 408 2.82 36.72 26.92
C ASP A 408 4.00 35.75 26.69
N PRO A 409 4.74 35.34 27.74
CA PRO A 409 5.94 34.52 27.58
C PRO A 409 5.69 33.15 26.93
N GLU A 410 4.53 32.53 27.15
CA GLU A 410 4.17 31.26 26.50
C GLU A 410 3.87 31.48 25.02
N ARG A 411 3.14 32.56 24.70
CA ARG A 411 2.86 32.94 23.31
C ARG A 411 4.15 33.27 22.57
N ARG A 412 5.06 34.00 23.20
CA ARG A 412 6.36 34.38 22.64
C ARG A 412 7.22 33.17 22.31
N SER A 413 7.43 32.28 23.28
CA SER A 413 8.23 31.06 23.05
C SER A 413 7.61 30.18 21.95
N PHE A 414 6.28 30.07 21.92
CA PHE A 414 5.58 29.35 20.85
C PHE A 414 5.83 29.96 19.46
N LEU A 415 5.77 31.29 19.32
CA LEU A 415 6.00 31.96 18.04
C LEU A 415 7.46 31.84 17.59
N GLU A 416 8.41 31.98 18.52
CA GLU A 416 9.84 31.77 18.24
C GLU A 416 10.11 30.34 17.74
N ASP A 417 9.52 29.33 18.39
CA ASP A 417 9.65 27.93 17.96
C ASP A 417 8.96 27.67 16.62
N ALA A 418 7.82 28.32 16.36
CA ALA A 418 7.10 28.21 15.09
C ALA A 418 7.94 28.73 13.92
N ILE A 419 8.61 29.88 14.08
CA ILE A 419 9.50 30.45 13.06
C ILE A 419 10.73 29.56 12.83
N LYS A 420 11.38 29.08 13.90
CA LYS A 420 12.51 28.13 13.77
C LYS A 420 12.14 26.89 12.96
N LYS A 421 10.96 26.32 13.23
CA LYS A 421 10.43 25.16 12.48
C LYS A 421 10.10 25.51 11.03
N ALA A 422 9.53 26.70 10.77
CA ALA A 422 9.26 27.17 9.43
C ALA A 422 10.54 27.32 8.60
N ASP A 423 11.58 27.95 9.17
CA ASP A 423 12.88 28.14 8.50
C ASP A 423 13.56 26.79 8.19
N ARG A 424 13.49 25.84 9.14
CA ARG A 424 13.94 24.46 8.89
C ARG A 424 13.15 23.80 7.77
N ALA A 425 11.83 23.98 7.72
CA ALA A 425 11.00 23.41 6.66
C ALA A 425 11.30 24.03 5.28
N ILE A 426 11.57 25.33 5.23
CA ILE A 426 12.00 26.04 4.00
C ILE A 426 13.35 25.49 3.52
N LYS A 427 14.35 25.38 4.42
CA LYS A 427 15.66 24.77 4.10
C LYS A 427 15.53 23.32 3.64
N ALA A 428 14.71 22.52 4.33
CA ALA A 428 14.48 21.13 4.00
C ALA A 428 13.81 20.98 2.63
N LYS A 429 12.85 21.86 2.28
CA LYS A 429 12.21 21.88 0.96
C LYS A 429 13.24 22.05 -0.17
N ALA A 430 14.31 22.80 0.05
CA ALA A 430 15.40 22.97 -0.91
C ALA A 430 16.38 21.78 -0.95
N ALA A 431 16.65 21.13 0.20
CA ALA A 431 17.73 20.13 0.33
C ALA A 431 17.31 18.66 0.11
N GLY A 432 16.03 18.30 0.33
CA GLY A 432 15.61 16.89 0.27
C GLY A 432 14.18 16.60 0.76
N GLY A 433 13.36 17.63 0.93
CA GLY A 433 11.97 17.53 1.35
C GLY A 433 11.81 16.99 2.77
N LYS A 434 10.95 15.98 2.91
CA LYS A 434 10.54 15.40 4.20
C LYS A 434 11.69 14.81 5.00
N ASN A 435 12.60 14.09 4.35
CA ASN A 435 13.69 13.39 5.04
C ASN A 435 14.71 14.37 5.61
N ALA A 436 15.06 15.41 4.84
CA ALA A 436 15.95 16.48 5.30
C ALA A 436 15.39 17.24 6.51
N TYR A 437 14.07 17.48 6.56
CA TYR A 437 13.43 18.07 7.74
C TYR A 437 13.56 17.14 8.94
N VAL A 438 13.24 15.85 8.77
CA VAL A 438 13.33 14.86 9.86
C VAL A 438 14.75 14.78 10.40
N GLU A 439 15.77 14.69 9.54
CA GLU A 439 17.17 14.66 9.97
C GLU A 439 17.55 15.92 10.75
N SER A 440 17.21 17.11 10.25
CA SER A 440 17.50 18.35 10.97
C SER A 440 16.78 18.44 12.31
N THR A 441 15.54 17.91 12.41
CA THR A 441 14.79 17.86 13.68
C THR A 441 15.47 16.96 14.70
N LEU A 442 16.01 15.82 14.24
CA LEU A 442 16.68 14.84 15.09
C LEU A 442 18.04 15.35 15.54
N GLU A 443 18.76 16.08 14.69
CA GLU A 443 20.04 16.71 15.04
C GLU A 443 19.87 17.81 16.11
N GLU A 444 18.89 18.69 15.96
CA GLU A 444 18.59 19.71 16.97
C GLU A 444 18.23 19.06 18.31
N PHE A 445 17.48 17.96 18.27
CA PHE A 445 17.19 17.21 19.49
C PHE A 445 18.44 16.57 20.11
N ARG A 446 19.34 15.99 19.30
CA ARG A 446 20.61 15.42 19.78
C ARG A 446 21.50 16.50 20.42
N GLN A 447 21.53 17.69 19.84
CA GLN A 447 22.32 18.83 20.36
C GLN A 447 21.71 19.43 21.63
N GLY A 448 20.38 19.37 21.80
CA GLY A 448 19.69 19.86 22.98
C GLY A 448 19.72 18.93 24.20
N GLN A 449 20.25 17.70 24.08
CA GLN A 449 20.47 16.86 25.26
C GLN A 449 21.78 17.27 25.96
N PRO A 450 21.78 17.60 27.26
CA PRO A 450 23.02 17.74 28.01
C PRO A 450 23.76 16.40 27.91
N SER A 451 25.07 16.47 27.62
CA SER A 451 25.97 15.32 27.46
C SER A 451 25.70 14.26 28.53
N GLY A 452 25.09 13.15 28.10
CA GLY A 452 24.50 12.16 28.97
C GLY A 452 25.52 11.17 29.54
N ASP A 453 26.25 11.57 30.58
CA ASP A 453 26.92 10.61 31.47
C ASP A 453 25.89 9.77 32.27
N LEU A 454 24.62 10.22 32.38
CA LEU A 454 23.57 9.57 33.19
C LEU A 454 22.55 8.75 32.38
N ASP A 455 22.26 9.12 31.14
CA ASP A 455 21.29 8.43 30.28
C ASP A 455 21.85 7.09 29.74
N GLU A 456 23.16 7.02 29.49
CA GLU A 456 23.84 5.77 29.14
C GLU A 456 23.83 4.76 30.30
N ILE A 457 24.00 5.24 31.54
CA ILE A 457 23.92 4.42 32.77
C ILE A 457 22.49 3.86 32.95
N PHE A 458 21.46 4.67 32.66
CA PHE A 458 20.07 4.24 32.77
C PHE A 458 19.65 3.24 31.68
N GLN A 459 20.17 3.38 30.46
CA GLN A 459 19.97 2.42 29.37
C GLN A 459 20.69 1.08 29.65
N ALA A 460 21.89 1.11 30.23
CA ALA A 460 22.64 -0.08 30.65
C ALA A 460 21.89 -0.88 31.73
N SER A 461 21.36 -0.20 32.76
CA SER A 461 20.61 -0.86 33.85
C SER A 461 19.29 -1.52 33.40
N LYS A 462 18.61 -0.96 32.38
CA LYS A 462 17.40 -1.57 31.80
C LYS A 462 17.68 -2.84 31.00
N LYS A 463 18.86 -2.96 30.39
CA LYS A 463 19.32 -4.20 29.72
C LYS A 463 19.65 -5.29 30.75
N GLU A 464 20.23 -4.91 31.88
CA GLU A 464 20.60 -5.86 32.95
C GLU A 464 19.40 -6.38 33.74
N LYS A 465 18.31 -5.60 33.91
CA LYS A 465 17.06 -6.08 34.56
C LYS A 465 16.42 -7.33 33.94
N LYS A 466 16.82 -7.74 32.72
CA LYS A 466 16.33 -8.97 32.06
C LYS A 466 17.23 -10.18 32.28
N ALA A 467 18.43 -10.01 32.83
CA ALA A 467 19.27 -11.10 33.31
C ALA A 467 19.17 -11.11 34.84
N GLY A 468 18.89 -12.25 35.47
CA GLY A 468 18.65 -12.36 36.91
C GLY A 468 19.90 -12.16 37.79
N GLY A 469 20.64 -11.08 37.57
CA GLY A 469 21.82 -10.67 38.33
C GLY A 469 21.53 -9.51 39.28
N ASP A 470 22.20 -9.53 40.42
CA ASP A 470 22.04 -8.58 41.52
C ASP A 470 22.43 -7.15 41.09
N ALA A 471 21.42 -6.28 40.95
CA ALA A 471 21.56 -4.94 40.37
C ALA A 471 22.50 -4.02 41.18
N TRP A 472 22.66 -4.29 42.48
CA TRP A 472 23.57 -3.54 43.35
C TRP A 472 25.04 -3.89 43.10
N GLY A 473 25.36 -5.15 42.77
CA GLY A 473 26.72 -5.59 42.48
C GLY A 473 27.26 -5.01 41.17
N ALA A 474 26.41 -4.85 40.15
CA ALA A 474 26.79 -4.26 38.87
C ALA A 474 27.12 -2.75 38.99
N LEU A 475 26.35 -2.03 39.80
CA LEU A 475 26.55 -0.59 40.03
C LEU A 475 27.91 -0.32 40.70
N VAL A 476 28.25 -1.07 41.76
CA VAL A 476 29.52 -0.95 42.50
C VAL A 476 30.73 -1.35 41.63
N ASN A 477 30.57 -2.37 40.78
CA ASN A 477 31.62 -2.78 39.85
C ASN A 477 31.84 -1.78 38.70
N SER A 478 30.82 -1.00 38.34
CA SER A 478 30.93 0.05 37.33
C SER A 478 31.59 1.32 37.88
N SER A 479 31.36 1.67 39.15
CA SER A 479 31.96 2.84 39.79
C SER A 479 33.44 2.66 40.12
N ASN A 480 33.89 1.40 40.30
CA ASN A 480 35.28 1.08 40.67
C ASN A 480 36.23 0.86 39.46
N LYS A 481 35.78 1.11 38.22
CA LYS A 481 36.66 1.00 37.05
C LYS A 481 37.44 2.30 36.82
N PRO A 482 38.79 2.26 36.77
CA PRO A 482 39.60 3.44 36.49
C PRO A 482 39.34 3.99 35.08
N ALA A 483 39.49 5.30 34.94
CA ALA A 483 39.07 6.11 33.78
C ALA A 483 39.68 5.67 32.43
N GLU A 484 40.80 4.95 32.44
CA GLU A 484 41.54 4.52 31.24
C GLU A 484 40.87 3.38 30.45
N SER A 485 39.79 2.77 30.97
CA SER A 485 39.10 1.64 30.32
C SER A 485 37.80 2.01 29.58
N ARG A 486 37.49 3.31 29.43
CA ARG A 486 36.30 3.77 28.70
C ARG A 486 36.63 3.86 27.20
N PRO A 487 35.93 3.13 26.31
CA PRO A 487 36.17 3.26 24.88
C PRO A 487 35.57 4.60 24.40
N ASN A 488 36.45 5.46 23.90
CA ASN A 488 36.23 6.84 23.42
C ASN A 488 36.37 7.91 24.51
N ALA A 489 37.62 8.27 24.80
CA ALA A 489 38.00 9.66 25.05
C ALA A 489 38.25 10.36 23.70
#